data_AF-A0A9N9TNC1-F1
#
_entry.id   AF-A0A9N9TNC1-F1
#
_cell.length_a   1.000
_cell.length_b   1.000
_cell.length_c   1.000
_cell.angle_alpha   90.00
_cell.angle_beta   90.00
_cell.angle_gamma   90.00
#
_symmetry.space_group_name_H-M   'P 1'
#
loop_
_entity.id
_entity.type
_entity.pdbx_description
1 polymer ?
#
loop_
_entity_poly.entity_id
_entity_poly.type
_entity_poly.pdbx_seq_one_letter_code
_entity_poly.pdbx_strand_id
1 'polypeptide(L)'
;MGGKKKKTMANKLAKMSDEERARYMQHRAEMEEEAKRRKEQLIATFMKKKIKKEEAFSRLNLAKINQNWHQILRKIKCKEMKENVKNLKEWIERLIDYKNRTIRNLTKHLEEIEEDYLNNYNTHMKHVENMLKDQFEYVRTLQDQYQKDVSNLLASSRKEWDELRANAEEDENFLKTVLYRQHIDETAMRKELDEYRVRYYETKNEFESAMRDLRESHEKRCSAMWREIEDQITRYVEQIEAKRTGYDELLRADIEDAEEIRENEEHIRQIKRENNSIKQSIDHLKTSRNSKLTSLISELEETKKIHFEMREVLKKDLENDRRKLAVLSESSKQTIEYLKNVLRRGQSMMNLAQNCDKYETEKEKLMRWVSFTQANRQEDEDNDAVPASESPSKTPPNRDPEIDLTSVRNVVFNDKQPAETPSPEEPGRAGSFLDDCARSLEPMERFWSSCSRAEADCVELKEEKRALEAENKQLRDMMGAVLEAAALARSTIPNSRVSTRVPSRKISACSATAKRAGVIPASMDIL
;
A
#
# COMPACT_ATOMS: atom_id res chain seq x y z
N MET A 1 49.58 -81.87 28.79
CA MET A 1 50.89 -82.32 29.31
C MET A 1 50.99 -81.89 30.78
N GLY A 2 50.37 -82.59 31.71
CA GLY A 2 50.93 -83.85 32.22
C GLY A 2 52.05 -83.52 33.21
N GLY A 3 51.68 -82.92 34.37
CA GLY A 3 52.60 -82.53 35.41
C GLY A 3 53.38 -83.72 35.96
N LYS A 4 54.70 -83.67 35.83
CA LYS A 4 55.63 -84.61 36.47
C LYS A 4 56.64 -83.82 37.32
N LYS A 5 56.60 -84.12 38.63
CA LYS A 5 57.70 -84.13 39.61
C LYS A 5 58.49 -82.82 39.85
N LYS A 6 58.18 -82.13 40.95
CA LYS A 6 59.15 -81.40 41.79
C LYS A 6 59.13 -81.96 43.23
N LYS A 7 59.73 -83.13 43.43
CA LYS A 7 60.07 -83.69 44.76
C LYS A 7 61.51 -84.19 44.72
N THR A 8 62.47 -83.30 44.48
CA THR A 8 63.94 -83.57 44.55
C THR A 8 64.77 -82.28 44.59
N MET A 9 64.36 -81.26 45.37
CA MET A 9 65.17 -80.04 45.57
C MET A 9 65.29 -79.58 47.03
N ALA A 10 64.60 -80.23 47.98
CA ALA A 10 64.77 -79.93 49.40
C ALA A 10 66.14 -80.40 49.93
N ASN A 11 66.76 -81.39 49.29
CA ASN A 11 67.98 -82.05 49.79
C ASN A 11 69.30 -81.47 49.23
N LYS A 12 69.24 -80.40 48.42
CA LYS A 12 70.43 -79.62 47.99
C LYS A 12 70.59 -78.29 48.76
N LEU A 13 69.54 -77.82 49.46
CA LEU A 13 69.58 -76.57 50.25
C LEU A 13 70.14 -76.74 51.67
N ALA A 14 70.40 -77.96 52.12
CA ALA A 14 70.89 -78.26 53.47
C ALA A 14 72.40 -78.46 53.57
N LYS A 15 73.14 -78.37 52.45
CA LYS A 15 74.61 -78.58 52.36
C LYS A 15 75.36 -77.40 51.72
N MET A 16 74.67 -76.30 51.43
CA MET A 16 75.24 -75.09 50.80
C MET A 16 75.44 -74.02 51.88
N SER A 17 76.51 -73.21 51.76
CA SER A 17 76.74 -72.05 52.63
C SER A 17 75.56 -71.08 52.53
N ASP A 18 75.25 -70.32 53.59
CA ASP A 18 74.10 -69.39 53.62
C ASP A 18 74.07 -68.43 52.42
N GLU A 19 75.23 -68.13 51.85
CA GLU A 19 75.43 -67.29 50.66
C GLU A 19 74.95 -67.94 49.34
N GLU A 20 75.12 -69.26 49.20
CA GLU A 20 74.68 -70.02 48.03
C GLU A 20 73.16 -70.30 48.07
N ARG A 21 72.61 -70.45 49.28
CA ARG A 21 71.17 -70.58 49.52
C ARG A 21 70.43 -69.27 49.19
N ALA A 22 71.02 -68.13 49.52
CA ALA A 22 70.52 -66.81 49.12
C ALA A 22 70.51 -66.63 47.59
N ARG A 23 71.59 -66.99 46.89
CA ARG A 23 71.66 -66.95 45.42
C ARG A 23 70.66 -67.88 44.75
N TYR A 24 70.45 -69.09 45.29
CA TYR A 24 69.44 -70.00 44.75
C TYR A 24 68.01 -69.46 44.95
N MET A 25 67.71 -68.86 46.10
CA MET A 25 66.41 -68.23 46.35
C MET A 25 66.21 -66.99 45.48
N GLN A 26 67.27 -66.21 45.22
CA GLN A 26 67.28 -65.10 44.26
C GLN A 26 67.03 -65.59 42.83
N HIS A 27 67.80 -66.55 42.32
CA HIS A 27 67.59 -67.11 40.98
C HIS A 27 66.20 -67.76 40.83
N ARG A 28 65.67 -68.38 41.89
CA ARG A 28 64.31 -68.92 41.89
C ARG A 28 63.25 -67.80 41.86
N ALA A 29 63.46 -66.73 42.62
CA ALA A 29 62.61 -65.55 42.60
C ALA A 29 62.67 -64.83 41.23
N GLU A 30 63.85 -64.70 40.63
CA GLU A 30 64.05 -64.15 39.29
C GLU A 30 63.36 -65.01 38.22
N MET A 31 63.49 -66.33 38.28
CA MET A 31 62.79 -67.24 37.36
C MET A 31 61.27 -67.22 37.54
N GLU A 32 60.78 -67.03 38.77
CA GLU A 32 59.35 -66.91 39.08
C GLU A 32 58.80 -65.53 38.66
N GLU A 33 59.57 -64.45 38.86
CA GLU A 33 59.28 -63.13 38.33
C GLU A 33 59.30 -63.11 36.79
N GLU A 34 60.26 -63.77 36.15
CA GLU A 34 60.28 -63.92 34.69
C GLU A 34 59.08 -64.73 34.20
N ALA A 35 58.70 -65.80 34.90
CA ALA A 35 57.50 -66.56 34.58
C ALA A 35 56.23 -65.72 34.77
N LYS A 36 56.18 -64.89 35.81
CA LYS A 36 55.08 -63.94 36.05
C LYS A 36 55.02 -62.87 34.96
N ARG A 37 56.16 -62.24 34.61
CA ARG A 37 56.28 -61.29 33.50
C ARG A 37 55.88 -61.92 32.17
N ARG A 38 56.28 -63.15 31.86
CA ARG A 38 55.87 -63.87 30.64
C ARG A 38 54.36 -64.11 30.61
N LYS A 39 53.75 -64.48 31.75
CA LYS A 39 52.29 -64.63 31.87
C LYS A 39 51.57 -63.29 31.71
N GLU A 40 52.04 -62.23 32.35
CA GLU A 40 51.51 -60.87 32.24
C GLU A 40 51.63 -60.34 30.81
N GLN A 41 52.76 -60.56 30.13
CA GLN A 41 52.97 -60.24 28.71
C GLN A 41 52.02 -61.03 27.81
N LEU A 42 51.78 -62.31 28.09
CA LEU A 42 50.81 -63.11 27.33
C LEU A 42 49.38 -62.59 27.51
N ILE A 43 49.01 -62.22 28.74
CA ILE A 43 47.70 -61.60 29.04
C ILE A 43 47.58 -60.24 28.35
N ALA A 44 48.58 -59.38 28.45
CA ALA A 44 48.59 -58.06 27.82
C ALA A 44 48.51 -58.15 26.29
N THR A 45 49.24 -59.07 25.67
CA THR A 45 49.17 -59.30 24.21
C THR A 45 47.83 -59.89 23.79
N PHE A 46 47.24 -60.78 24.58
CA PHE A 46 45.88 -61.29 24.35
C PHE A 46 44.84 -60.16 24.45
N MET A 47 44.89 -59.35 25.51
CA MET A 47 43.99 -58.20 25.70
C MET A 47 44.15 -57.19 24.56
N LYS A 48 45.37 -56.84 24.16
CA LYS A 48 45.63 -55.96 23.01
C LYS A 48 45.06 -56.53 21.71
N LYS A 49 45.18 -57.84 21.46
CA LYS A 49 44.57 -58.49 20.30
C LYS A 49 43.04 -58.49 20.38
N LYS A 50 42.46 -58.67 21.56
CA LYS A 50 41.01 -58.63 21.78
C LYS A 50 40.45 -57.23 21.54
N ILE A 51 41.07 -56.20 22.13
CA ILE A 51 40.71 -54.80 21.94
C ILE A 51 40.79 -54.43 20.45
N LYS A 52 41.88 -54.75 19.76
CA LYS A 52 41.99 -54.48 18.31
C LYS A 52 40.90 -55.16 17.47
N LYS A 53 40.48 -56.37 17.84
CA LYS A 53 39.37 -57.05 17.16
C LYS A 53 38.05 -56.35 17.45
N GLU A 54 37.78 -56.00 18.70
CA GLU A 54 36.60 -55.23 19.09
C GLU A 54 36.56 -53.86 18.40
N GLU A 55 37.67 -53.12 18.34
CA GLU A 55 37.80 -51.87 17.59
C GLU A 55 37.53 -52.04 16.09
N ALA A 56 38.01 -53.13 15.48
CA ALA A 56 37.74 -53.43 14.08
C ALA A 56 36.25 -53.75 13.85
N PHE A 57 35.62 -54.53 14.74
CA PHE A 57 34.18 -54.80 14.68
C PHE A 57 33.35 -53.55 14.93
N SER A 58 33.72 -52.71 15.88
CA SER A 58 33.06 -51.43 16.16
C SER A 58 33.13 -50.50 14.95
N ARG A 59 34.28 -50.39 14.28
CA ARG A 59 34.41 -49.62 13.02
C ARG A 59 33.53 -50.19 11.91
N LEU A 60 33.51 -51.52 11.74
CA LEU A 60 32.66 -52.16 10.73
C LEU A 60 31.17 -51.95 11.03
N ASN A 61 30.76 -52.08 12.29
CA ASN A 61 29.39 -51.88 12.72
C ASN A 61 28.97 -50.41 12.55
N LEU A 62 29.84 -49.46 12.91
CA LEU A 62 29.59 -48.04 12.66
C LEU A 62 29.42 -47.74 11.16
N ALA A 63 30.27 -48.31 10.31
CA ALA A 63 30.15 -48.16 8.85
C ALA A 63 28.82 -48.74 8.32
N LYS A 64 28.39 -49.91 8.83
CA LYS A 64 27.09 -50.51 8.48
C LYS A 64 25.92 -49.65 8.94
N ILE A 65 25.96 -49.15 10.18
CA ILE A 65 24.93 -48.26 10.74
C ILE A 65 24.85 -46.96 9.92
N ASN A 66 25.99 -46.32 9.62
CA ASN A 66 26.04 -45.12 8.79
C ASN A 66 25.52 -45.37 7.37
N GLN A 67 25.86 -46.51 6.78
CA GLN A 67 25.33 -46.88 5.46
C GLN A 67 23.80 -47.06 5.49
N ASN A 68 23.27 -47.70 6.53
CA ASN A 68 21.83 -47.83 6.73
C ASN A 68 21.16 -46.46 6.93
N TRP A 69 21.77 -45.58 7.74
CA TRP A 69 21.29 -44.20 7.93
C TRP A 69 21.27 -43.41 6.63
N HIS A 70 22.34 -43.48 5.83
CA HIS A 70 22.38 -42.83 4.52
C HIS A 70 21.31 -43.36 3.58
N GLN A 71 21.02 -44.66 3.59
CA GLN A 71 19.93 -45.23 2.79
C GLN A 71 18.56 -44.72 3.25
N ILE A 72 18.32 -44.64 4.56
CA ILE A 72 17.08 -44.11 5.13
C ILE A 72 16.93 -42.63 4.75
N LEU A 73 17.97 -41.81 4.94
CA LEU A 73 17.97 -40.39 4.60
C LEU A 73 17.74 -40.16 3.11
N ARG A 74 18.40 -40.93 2.23
CA ARG A 74 18.14 -40.86 0.78
C ARG A 74 16.70 -41.20 0.45
N LYS A 75 16.12 -42.25 1.06
CA LYS A 75 14.71 -42.61 0.85
C LYS A 75 13.77 -41.48 1.27
N ILE A 76 14.00 -40.88 2.44
CA ILE A 76 13.20 -39.75 2.93
C ILE A 76 13.35 -38.56 1.98
N LYS A 77 14.58 -38.18 1.62
CA LYS A 77 14.82 -37.04 0.73
C LYS A 77 14.23 -37.24 -0.66
N CYS A 78 14.32 -38.44 -1.22
CA CYS A 78 13.67 -38.77 -2.50
C CYS A 78 12.15 -38.68 -2.41
N LYS A 79 11.52 -39.05 -1.28
CA LYS A 79 10.07 -38.87 -1.08
C LYS A 79 9.70 -37.38 -0.99
N GLU A 80 10.41 -36.62 -0.18
CA GLU A 80 10.22 -35.17 -0.04
C GLU A 80 10.37 -34.46 -1.40
N MET A 81 11.41 -34.79 -2.16
CA MET A 81 11.67 -34.18 -3.46
C MET A 81 10.59 -34.53 -4.49
N LYS A 82 10.06 -35.77 -4.46
CA LYS A 82 8.92 -36.16 -5.30
C LYS A 82 7.66 -35.36 -4.94
N GLU A 83 7.39 -35.16 -3.66
CA GLU A 83 6.25 -34.36 -3.21
C GLU A 83 6.41 -32.90 -3.62
N ASN A 84 7.61 -32.33 -3.49
CA ASN A 84 7.88 -30.97 -3.94
C ASN A 84 7.67 -30.82 -5.46
N VAL A 85 8.14 -31.77 -6.27
CA VAL A 85 7.91 -31.77 -7.73
C VAL A 85 6.41 -31.87 -8.04
N LYS A 86 5.66 -32.70 -7.31
CA LYS A 86 4.21 -32.82 -7.47
C LYS A 86 3.51 -31.51 -7.12
N ASN A 87 3.85 -30.88 -5.99
CA ASN A 87 3.29 -29.60 -5.57
C ASN A 87 3.60 -28.49 -6.59
N LEU A 88 4.82 -28.45 -7.12
CA LEU A 88 5.21 -27.53 -8.19
C LEU A 88 4.38 -27.78 -9.46
N LYS A 89 4.21 -29.04 -9.87
CA LYS A 89 3.37 -29.39 -11.02
C LYS A 89 1.94 -28.89 -10.83
N GLU A 90 1.31 -29.19 -9.70
CA GLU A 90 -0.06 -28.74 -9.42
C GLU A 90 -0.17 -27.21 -9.37
N TRP A 91 0.85 -26.52 -8.84
CA TRP A 91 0.89 -25.06 -8.85
C TRP A 91 1.00 -24.51 -10.26
N ILE A 92 1.86 -25.08 -11.12
CA ILE A 92 2.00 -24.70 -12.53
C ILE A 92 0.67 -24.94 -13.28
N GLU A 93 0.02 -26.09 -13.07
CA GLU A 93 -1.26 -26.40 -13.71
C GLU A 93 -2.34 -25.38 -13.32
N ARG A 94 -2.47 -25.06 -12.03
CA ARG A 94 -3.39 -24.00 -11.55
C ARG A 94 -3.07 -22.64 -12.15
N LEU A 95 -1.78 -22.30 -12.27
CA LEU A 95 -1.34 -21.04 -12.87
C LEU A 95 -1.67 -20.99 -14.37
N ILE A 96 -1.43 -22.08 -15.10
CA ILE A 96 -1.79 -22.21 -16.52
C ILE A 96 -3.30 -22.06 -16.70
N ASP A 97 -4.11 -22.74 -15.88
CA ASP A 97 -5.56 -22.62 -15.92
C ASP A 97 -6.03 -21.19 -15.66
N TYR A 98 -5.46 -20.53 -14.66
CA TYR A 98 -5.75 -19.13 -14.35
C TYR A 98 -5.42 -18.23 -15.56
N LYS A 99 -4.20 -18.35 -16.10
CA LYS A 99 -3.77 -17.56 -17.26
C LYS A 99 -4.63 -17.84 -18.49
N ASN A 100 -4.97 -19.10 -18.76
CA ASN A 100 -5.84 -19.48 -19.87
C ASN A 100 -7.26 -18.93 -19.72
N ARG A 101 -7.80 -18.86 -18.50
CA ARG A 101 -9.08 -18.20 -18.23
C ARG A 101 -8.97 -16.70 -18.48
N THR A 102 -7.90 -16.06 -18.01
CA THR A 102 -7.66 -14.63 -18.28
C THR A 102 -7.56 -14.36 -19.77
N ILE A 103 -6.79 -15.16 -20.53
CA ILE A 103 -6.67 -15.03 -21.98
C ILE A 103 -8.04 -15.16 -22.65
N ARG A 104 -8.82 -16.20 -22.31
CA ARG A 104 -10.17 -16.38 -22.87
C ARG A 104 -11.10 -15.19 -22.60
N ASN A 105 -11.07 -14.64 -21.39
CA ASN A 105 -11.87 -13.47 -21.07
C ASN A 105 -11.42 -12.24 -21.88
N LEU A 106 -10.11 -12.03 -22.00
CA LEU A 106 -9.57 -10.93 -22.82
C LEU A 106 -9.92 -11.09 -24.30
N THR A 107 -9.84 -12.29 -24.86
CA THR A 107 -10.26 -12.57 -26.24
C THR A 107 -11.74 -12.28 -26.43
N LYS A 108 -12.60 -12.73 -25.51
CA LYS A 108 -14.03 -12.45 -25.55
C LYS A 108 -14.33 -10.94 -25.51
N HIS A 109 -13.63 -10.19 -24.66
CA HIS A 109 -13.79 -8.74 -24.61
C HIS A 109 -13.28 -8.04 -25.87
N LEU A 110 -12.22 -8.54 -26.50
CA LEU A 110 -11.78 -8.02 -27.80
C LEU A 110 -12.83 -8.27 -28.89
N GLU A 111 -13.39 -9.48 -28.94
CA GLU A 111 -14.47 -9.82 -29.88
C GLU A 111 -15.71 -8.93 -29.66
N GLU A 112 -16.14 -8.73 -28.40
CA GLU A 112 -17.25 -7.85 -28.02
C GLU A 112 -16.99 -6.39 -28.47
N ILE A 113 -15.78 -5.87 -28.22
CA ILE A 113 -15.41 -4.50 -28.62
C ILE A 113 -15.36 -4.37 -30.14
N GLU A 114 -14.84 -5.37 -30.86
CA GLU A 114 -14.81 -5.39 -32.32
C GLU A 114 -16.22 -5.41 -32.91
N GLU A 115 -17.12 -6.21 -32.35
CA GLU A 115 -18.54 -6.26 -32.76
C GLU A 115 -19.22 -4.90 -32.53
N ASP A 116 -19.01 -4.28 -31.36
CA ASP A 116 -19.51 -2.94 -31.06
C ASP A 116 -18.95 -1.89 -32.05
N TYR A 117 -17.66 -1.99 -32.39
CA TYR A 117 -17.01 -1.10 -33.34
C TYR A 117 -17.60 -1.23 -34.74
N LEU A 118 -17.79 -2.47 -35.22
CA LEU A 118 -18.39 -2.75 -36.52
C LEU A 118 -19.84 -2.29 -36.57
N ASN A 119 -20.60 -2.50 -35.50
CA ASN A 119 -21.98 -2.03 -35.41
C ASN A 119 -22.07 -0.50 -35.42
N ASN A 120 -21.21 0.19 -34.66
CA ASN A 120 -21.13 1.65 -34.67
C ASN A 120 -20.76 2.17 -36.06
N TYR A 121 -19.71 1.60 -36.66
CA TYR A 121 -19.26 1.97 -38.00
C TYR A 121 -20.37 1.79 -39.04
N ASN A 122 -21.06 0.65 -39.02
CA ASN A 122 -22.18 0.39 -39.93
C ASN A 122 -23.34 1.37 -39.70
N THR A 123 -23.62 1.74 -38.46
CA THR A 123 -24.67 2.71 -38.12
C THR A 123 -24.32 4.11 -38.60
N HIS A 124 -23.08 4.54 -38.37
CA HIS A 124 -22.56 5.81 -38.88
C HIS A 124 -22.56 5.84 -40.41
N MET A 125 -22.10 4.76 -41.06
CA MET A 125 -22.10 4.66 -42.53
C MET A 125 -23.52 4.77 -43.08
N LYS A 126 -24.50 4.06 -42.50
CA LYS A 126 -25.91 4.20 -42.89
C LYS A 126 -26.43 5.62 -42.71
N HIS A 127 -26.03 6.32 -41.64
CA HIS A 127 -26.41 7.71 -41.44
C HIS A 127 -25.82 8.62 -42.53
N VAL A 128 -24.53 8.46 -42.85
CA VAL A 128 -23.87 9.20 -43.94
C VAL A 128 -24.52 8.89 -45.29
N GLU A 129 -24.86 7.62 -45.57
CA GLU A 129 -25.58 7.24 -46.79
C GLU A 129 -26.97 7.89 -46.87
N ASN A 130 -27.69 7.96 -45.76
CA ASN A 130 -28.99 8.63 -45.72
C ASN A 130 -28.85 10.13 -45.93
N MET A 131 -27.91 10.79 -45.24
CA MET A 131 -27.60 12.20 -45.48
C MET A 131 -27.25 12.45 -46.95
N LEU A 132 -26.44 11.58 -47.55
CA LEU A 132 -26.06 11.70 -48.95
C LEU A 132 -27.27 11.55 -49.88
N LYS A 133 -28.18 10.61 -49.59
CA LYS A 133 -29.46 10.46 -50.33
C LYS A 133 -30.31 11.71 -50.22
N ASP A 134 -30.51 12.23 -49.01
CA ASP A 134 -31.30 13.45 -48.77
C ASP A 134 -30.71 14.64 -49.54
N GLN A 135 -29.38 14.78 -49.53
CA GLN A 135 -28.69 15.83 -50.30
C GLN A 135 -28.83 15.64 -51.81
N PHE A 136 -28.74 14.42 -52.32
CA PHE A 136 -28.96 14.15 -53.75
C PHE A 136 -30.40 14.44 -54.17
N GLU A 137 -31.38 14.07 -53.34
CA GLU A 137 -32.79 14.39 -53.58
C GLU A 137 -33.00 15.90 -53.57
N TYR A 138 -32.46 16.61 -52.59
CA TYR A 138 -32.52 18.06 -52.52
C TYR A 138 -31.93 18.72 -53.77
N VAL A 139 -30.70 18.36 -54.18
CA VAL A 139 -30.07 18.88 -55.40
C VAL A 139 -30.88 18.57 -56.65
N ARG A 140 -31.44 17.35 -56.75
CA ARG A 140 -32.31 16.98 -57.87
C ARG A 140 -33.56 17.85 -57.91
N THR A 141 -34.24 18.07 -56.78
CA THR A 141 -35.43 18.93 -56.75
C THR A 141 -35.11 20.38 -57.12
N LEU A 142 -33.97 20.91 -56.68
CA LEU A 142 -33.52 22.24 -57.04
C LEU A 142 -33.20 22.34 -58.54
N GLN A 143 -32.56 21.31 -59.10
CA GLN A 143 -32.28 21.25 -60.54
C GLN A 143 -33.58 21.16 -61.35
N ASP A 144 -34.57 20.37 -60.92
CA ASP A 144 -35.87 20.28 -61.57
C ASP A 144 -36.65 21.60 -61.50
N GLN A 145 -36.57 22.31 -60.37
CA GLN A 145 -37.16 23.66 -60.24
C GLN A 145 -36.47 24.65 -61.17
N TYR A 146 -35.15 24.72 -61.17
CA TYR A 146 -34.39 25.58 -62.07
C TYR A 146 -34.74 25.32 -63.54
N GLN A 147 -34.81 24.04 -63.95
CA GLN A 147 -35.16 23.69 -65.32
C GLN A 147 -36.59 24.11 -65.68
N LYS A 148 -37.54 23.98 -64.74
CA LYS A 148 -38.92 24.45 -64.93
C LYS A 148 -38.95 25.97 -65.07
N ASP A 149 -38.27 26.70 -64.20
CA ASP A 149 -38.25 28.17 -64.22
C ASP A 149 -37.64 28.69 -65.53
N VAL A 150 -36.53 28.10 -65.99
CA VAL A 150 -35.94 28.41 -67.30
C VAL A 150 -36.93 28.12 -68.43
N SER A 151 -37.61 26.97 -68.42
CA SER A 151 -38.60 26.65 -69.46
C SER A 151 -39.78 27.61 -69.46
N ASN A 152 -40.24 28.04 -68.28
CA ASN A 152 -41.35 28.99 -68.12
C ASN A 152 -40.95 30.38 -68.62
N LEU A 153 -39.76 30.86 -68.27
CA LEU A 153 -39.23 32.15 -68.74
C LEU A 153 -39.04 32.18 -70.26
N LEU A 154 -38.52 31.10 -70.84
CA LEU A 154 -38.38 30.99 -72.29
C LEU A 154 -39.76 30.97 -72.97
N ALA A 155 -40.74 30.28 -72.39
CA ALA A 155 -42.10 30.24 -72.91
C ALA A 155 -42.80 31.61 -72.82
N SER A 156 -42.67 32.33 -71.68
CA SER A 156 -43.26 33.66 -71.51
C SER A 156 -42.61 34.68 -72.44
N SER A 157 -41.28 34.69 -72.54
CA SER A 157 -40.57 35.57 -73.47
C SER A 157 -40.98 35.29 -74.91
N ARG A 158 -41.10 34.02 -75.31
CA ARG A 158 -41.58 33.69 -76.66
C ARG A 158 -43.00 34.18 -76.91
N LYS A 159 -43.90 34.04 -75.93
CA LYS A 159 -45.27 34.56 -76.02
C LYS A 159 -45.28 36.08 -76.19
N GLU A 160 -44.50 36.80 -75.39
CA GLU A 160 -44.35 38.26 -75.50
C GLU A 160 -43.80 38.67 -76.88
N TRP A 161 -42.81 37.94 -77.40
CA TRP A 161 -42.27 38.19 -78.75
C TRP A 161 -43.31 37.99 -79.85
N ASP A 162 -44.12 36.93 -79.75
CA ASP A 162 -45.18 36.65 -80.72
C ASP A 162 -46.32 37.70 -80.61
N GLU A 163 -46.65 38.17 -79.41
CA GLU A 163 -47.60 39.28 -79.18
C GLU A 163 -47.08 40.61 -79.73
N LEU A 164 -45.82 40.97 -79.46
CA LEU A 164 -45.18 42.18 -80.01
C LEU A 164 -45.13 42.15 -81.53
N ARG A 165 -44.83 40.99 -82.12
CA ARG A 165 -44.84 40.83 -83.58
C ARG A 165 -46.25 41.02 -84.15
N ALA A 166 -47.26 40.39 -83.55
CA ALA A 166 -48.64 40.54 -83.99
C ALA A 166 -49.13 42.00 -83.90
N ASN A 167 -48.83 42.68 -82.80
CA ASN A 167 -49.18 44.10 -82.63
C ASN A 167 -48.46 44.98 -83.66
N ALA A 168 -47.18 44.75 -83.92
CA ALA A 168 -46.43 45.49 -84.92
C ALA A 168 -47.00 45.29 -86.35
N GLU A 169 -47.43 44.07 -86.68
CA GLU A 169 -48.10 43.78 -87.96
C GLU A 169 -49.47 44.49 -88.06
N GLU A 170 -50.24 44.54 -86.97
CA GLU A 170 -51.51 45.27 -86.90
C GLU A 170 -51.31 46.78 -87.08
N ASP A 171 -50.36 47.38 -86.35
CA ASP A 171 -50.00 48.80 -86.45
C ASP A 171 -49.51 49.17 -87.85
N GLU A 172 -48.67 48.32 -88.47
CA GLU A 172 -48.19 48.52 -89.84
C GLU A 172 -49.36 48.54 -90.84
N ASN A 173 -50.32 47.61 -90.70
CA ASN A 173 -51.50 47.55 -91.55
C ASN A 173 -52.43 48.75 -91.33
N PHE A 174 -52.58 49.20 -90.09
CA PHE A 174 -53.34 50.41 -89.77
C PHE A 174 -52.72 51.65 -90.42
N LEU A 175 -51.40 51.83 -90.29
CA LEU A 175 -50.68 52.95 -90.92
C LEU A 175 -50.78 52.93 -92.44
N LYS A 176 -50.63 51.76 -93.07
CA LYS A 176 -50.86 51.61 -94.53
C LYS A 176 -52.26 52.07 -94.94
N THR A 177 -53.28 51.76 -94.14
CA THR A 177 -54.66 52.18 -94.40
C THR A 177 -54.85 53.68 -94.28
N VAL A 178 -54.29 54.31 -93.23
CA VAL A 178 -54.33 55.77 -93.03
C VAL A 178 -53.60 56.50 -94.15
N LEU A 179 -52.40 56.04 -94.53
CA LEU A 179 -51.62 56.62 -95.62
C LEU A 179 -52.36 56.53 -96.96
N TYR A 180 -52.99 55.38 -97.24
CA TYR A 180 -53.81 55.22 -98.44
C TYR A 180 -54.98 56.21 -98.46
N ARG A 181 -55.66 56.41 -97.32
CA ARG A 181 -56.75 57.38 -97.20
C ARG A 181 -56.28 58.82 -97.40
N GLN A 182 -55.18 59.22 -96.77
CA GLN A 182 -54.58 60.55 -96.93
C GLN A 182 -54.20 60.82 -98.38
N HIS A 183 -53.61 59.85 -99.07
CA HIS A 183 -53.25 59.99 -100.48
C HIS A 183 -54.49 60.23 -101.36
N ILE A 184 -55.62 59.57 -101.08
CA ILE A 184 -56.88 59.83 -101.80
C ILE A 184 -57.32 61.28 -101.56
N ASP A 185 -57.38 61.71 -100.30
CA ASP A 185 -57.84 63.04 -99.93
C ASP A 185 -56.92 64.13 -100.52
N GLU A 186 -55.58 63.94 -100.52
CA GLU A 186 -54.63 64.84 -101.19
C GLU A 186 -54.88 64.96 -102.70
N THR A 187 -55.15 63.85 -103.38
CA THR A 187 -55.45 63.89 -104.82
C THR A 187 -56.76 64.59 -105.14
N ALA A 188 -57.74 64.52 -104.24
CA ALA A 188 -59.00 65.26 -104.34
C ALA A 188 -58.76 66.76 -104.14
N MET A 189 -58.04 67.15 -103.09
CA MET A 189 -57.69 68.55 -102.79
C MET A 189 -56.87 69.20 -103.91
N ARG A 190 -55.95 68.45 -104.54
CA ARG A 190 -55.19 68.94 -105.70
C ARG A 190 -56.10 69.26 -106.89
N LYS A 191 -57.11 68.42 -107.18
CA LYS A 191 -58.08 68.68 -108.25
C LYS A 191 -58.92 69.93 -107.97
N GLU A 192 -59.40 70.10 -106.75
CA GLU A 192 -60.14 71.30 -106.34
C GLU A 192 -59.29 72.57 -106.45
N LEU A 193 -58.00 72.50 -106.11
CA LEU A 193 -57.07 73.62 -106.25
C LEU A 193 -56.84 74.02 -107.72
N ASP A 194 -56.74 73.05 -108.63
CA ASP A 194 -56.57 73.32 -110.06
C ASP A 194 -57.83 73.94 -110.67
N GLU A 195 -59.02 73.52 -110.25
CA GLU A 195 -60.30 74.15 -110.61
C GLU A 195 -60.39 75.59 -110.08
N TYR A 196 -59.92 75.83 -108.86
CA TYR A 196 -59.85 77.17 -108.27
C TYR A 196 -58.87 78.09 -109.01
N ARG A 197 -57.72 77.58 -109.48
CA ARG A 197 -56.74 78.35 -110.26
C ARG A 197 -57.31 78.88 -111.57
N VAL A 198 -58.18 78.11 -112.24
CA VAL A 198 -58.85 78.56 -113.48
C VAL A 198 -59.78 79.74 -113.18
N ARG A 199 -60.60 79.64 -112.12
CA ARG A 199 -61.49 80.71 -111.66
C ARG A 199 -60.74 81.96 -111.17
N TYR A 200 -59.54 81.77 -110.62
CA TYR A 200 -58.67 82.84 -110.15
C TYR A 200 -58.13 83.73 -111.29
N TYR A 201 -57.81 83.18 -112.47
CA TYR A 201 -57.33 83.99 -113.59
C TYR A 201 -58.42 84.88 -114.20
N GLU A 202 -59.68 84.44 -114.20
CA GLU A 202 -60.82 85.22 -114.67
C GLU A 202 -61.15 86.36 -113.71
N THR A 203 -61.13 86.08 -112.41
CA THR A 203 -61.36 87.07 -111.36
C THR A 203 -60.20 88.05 -111.20
N LYS A 204 -58.94 87.69 -111.51
CA LYS A 204 -57.75 88.56 -111.40
C LYS A 204 -57.84 89.86 -112.22
N ASN A 205 -58.47 89.83 -113.40
CA ASN A 205 -58.67 91.03 -114.22
C ASN A 205 -59.77 91.94 -113.65
N GLU A 206 -60.78 91.38 -112.98
CA GLU A 206 -61.75 92.14 -112.19
C GLU A 206 -61.10 92.67 -110.89
N PHE A 207 -60.08 91.97 -110.40
CA PHE A 207 -59.35 92.23 -109.18
C PHE A 207 -58.34 93.39 -109.26
N GLU A 208 -57.92 93.87 -110.42
CA GLU A 208 -57.07 95.08 -110.48
C GLU A 208 -57.86 96.35 -110.09
N SER A 209 -59.18 96.33 -110.34
CA SER A 209 -60.12 97.34 -109.85
C SER A 209 -60.43 97.14 -108.37
N ALA A 210 -60.60 95.88 -107.92
CA ALA A 210 -60.79 95.54 -106.51
C ALA A 210 -59.50 95.62 -105.67
N MET A 211 -58.30 95.65 -106.26
CA MET A 211 -57.00 95.71 -105.57
C MET A 211 -56.77 97.02 -104.82
N ARG A 212 -57.49 98.07 -105.22
CA ARG A 212 -57.55 99.33 -104.46
C ARG A 212 -58.37 99.16 -103.18
N ASP A 213 -59.48 98.44 -103.22
CA ASP A 213 -60.34 98.16 -102.07
C ASP A 213 -59.77 97.05 -101.16
N LEU A 214 -58.99 96.14 -101.76
CA LEU A 214 -58.36 95.02 -101.08
C LEU A 214 -57.10 95.42 -100.29
N ARG A 215 -56.40 96.50 -100.66
CA ARG A 215 -55.30 97.04 -99.85
C ARG A 215 -55.78 97.44 -98.45
N GLU A 216 -56.97 98.03 -98.38
CA GLU A 216 -57.63 98.43 -97.13
C GLU A 216 -58.12 97.22 -96.31
N SER A 217 -58.56 96.14 -96.97
CA SER A 217 -58.92 94.87 -96.32
C SER A 217 -57.70 94.06 -95.88
N HIS A 218 -56.60 94.11 -96.64
CA HIS A 218 -55.36 93.41 -96.34
C HIS A 218 -54.66 93.95 -95.11
N GLU A 219 -54.74 95.26 -94.86
CA GLU A 219 -54.21 95.86 -93.64
C GLU A 219 -54.93 95.30 -92.39
N LYS A 220 -56.27 95.15 -92.47
CA LYS A 220 -57.08 94.50 -91.42
C LYS A 220 -56.75 93.01 -91.26
N ARG A 221 -56.48 92.28 -92.35
CA ARG A 221 -56.10 90.86 -92.34
C ARG A 221 -54.66 90.64 -91.84
N CYS A 222 -53.73 91.52 -92.16
CA CYS A 222 -52.37 91.51 -91.61
C CYS A 222 -52.42 91.67 -90.08
N SER A 223 -53.23 92.60 -89.55
CA SER A 223 -53.45 92.74 -88.10
C SER A 223 -54.14 91.52 -87.45
N ALA A 224 -54.89 90.72 -88.21
CA ALA A 224 -55.45 89.45 -87.74
C ALA A 224 -54.41 88.32 -87.74
N MET A 225 -53.60 88.18 -88.81
CA MET A 225 -52.48 87.23 -88.84
C MET A 225 -51.43 87.54 -87.76
N TRP A 226 -51.17 88.81 -87.46
CA TRP A 226 -50.28 89.20 -86.36
C TRP A 226 -50.79 88.74 -85.00
N ARG A 227 -52.09 88.86 -84.73
CA ARG A 227 -52.71 88.34 -83.51
C ARG A 227 -52.70 86.81 -83.43
N GLU A 228 -52.83 86.13 -84.55
CA GLU A 228 -52.75 84.67 -84.58
C GLU A 228 -51.31 84.16 -84.40
N ILE A 229 -50.32 84.87 -84.95
CA ILE A 229 -48.91 84.60 -84.67
C ILE A 229 -48.61 84.87 -83.18
N GLU A 230 -49.13 85.94 -82.61
CA GLU A 230 -49.00 86.27 -81.19
C GLU A 230 -49.63 85.19 -80.30
N ASP A 231 -50.83 84.70 -80.62
CA ASP A 231 -51.49 83.59 -79.91
C ASP A 231 -50.70 82.28 -80.03
N GLN A 232 -50.17 81.93 -81.21
CA GLN A 232 -49.33 80.75 -81.39
C GLN A 232 -47.98 80.85 -80.65
N ILE A 233 -47.35 82.03 -80.63
CA ILE A 233 -46.15 82.27 -79.83
C ILE A 233 -46.47 82.12 -78.34
N THR A 234 -47.59 82.66 -77.89
CA THR A 234 -48.03 82.57 -76.48
C THR A 234 -48.25 81.11 -76.07
N ARG A 235 -48.96 80.32 -76.89
CA ARG A 235 -49.14 78.87 -76.66
C ARG A 235 -47.83 78.09 -76.66
N TYR A 236 -46.89 78.46 -77.52
CA TYR A 236 -45.59 77.80 -77.57
C TYR A 236 -44.74 78.14 -76.35
N VAL A 237 -44.78 79.40 -75.88
CA VAL A 237 -44.15 79.84 -74.62
C VAL A 237 -44.78 79.12 -73.43
N GLU A 238 -46.11 79.05 -73.33
CA GLU A 238 -46.82 78.31 -72.28
C GLU A 238 -46.46 76.82 -72.28
N GLN A 239 -46.32 76.18 -73.44
CA GLN A 239 -45.86 74.79 -73.54
C GLN A 239 -44.40 74.60 -73.11
N ILE A 240 -43.53 75.57 -73.41
CA ILE A 240 -42.13 75.53 -72.95
C ILE A 240 -42.06 75.77 -71.44
N GLU A 241 -42.85 76.69 -70.90
CA GLU A 241 -42.93 76.96 -69.47
C GLU A 241 -43.50 75.76 -68.70
N ALA A 242 -44.51 75.06 -69.23
CA ALA A 242 -45.01 73.80 -68.67
C ALA A 242 -43.95 72.69 -68.66
N LYS A 243 -43.12 72.58 -69.71
CA LYS A 243 -42.01 71.62 -69.75
C LYS A 243 -40.88 72.01 -68.79
N ARG A 244 -40.60 73.32 -68.67
CA ARG A 244 -39.57 73.85 -67.77
C ARG A 244 -39.96 73.66 -66.31
N THR A 245 -41.20 73.93 -65.95
CA THR A 245 -41.73 73.66 -64.60
C THR A 245 -41.69 72.17 -64.26
N GLY A 246 -42.05 71.28 -65.19
CA GLY A 246 -41.89 69.83 -65.00
C GLY A 246 -40.43 69.39 -64.83
N TYR A 247 -39.48 70.01 -65.54
CA TYR A 247 -38.05 69.76 -65.34
C TYR A 247 -37.56 70.28 -63.99
N ASP A 248 -37.99 71.46 -63.57
CA ASP A 248 -37.62 72.05 -62.27
C ASP A 248 -38.18 71.22 -61.09
N GLU A 249 -39.37 70.63 -61.24
CA GLU A 249 -39.94 69.67 -60.28
C GLU A 249 -39.13 68.37 -60.22
N LEU A 250 -38.76 67.82 -61.39
CA LEU A 250 -37.94 66.61 -61.44
C LEU A 250 -36.53 66.84 -60.86
N LEU A 251 -35.93 67.99 -61.14
CA LEU A 251 -34.64 68.37 -60.56
C LEU A 251 -34.71 68.53 -59.04
N ARG A 252 -35.82 69.07 -58.52
CA ARG A 252 -36.03 69.17 -57.06
C ARG A 252 -36.14 67.77 -56.43
N ALA A 253 -36.89 66.86 -57.04
CA ALA A 253 -36.99 65.48 -56.58
C ALA A 253 -35.62 64.76 -56.60
N ASP A 254 -34.85 64.91 -57.68
CA ASP A 254 -33.49 64.34 -57.78
C ASP A 254 -32.55 64.86 -56.67
N ILE A 255 -32.67 66.14 -56.29
CA ILE A 255 -31.89 66.74 -55.20
C ILE A 255 -32.31 66.15 -53.85
N GLU A 256 -33.62 66.02 -53.60
CA GLU A 256 -34.16 65.42 -52.36
C GLU A 256 -33.75 63.94 -52.24
N ASP A 257 -33.86 63.17 -53.31
CA ASP A 257 -33.45 61.76 -53.36
C ASP A 257 -31.93 61.61 -53.14
N ALA A 258 -31.12 62.49 -53.74
CA ALA A 258 -29.67 62.50 -53.51
C ALA A 258 -29.31 62.84 -52.05
N GLU A 259 -30.11 63.70 -51.40
CA GLU A 259 -30.00 64.00 -49.98
C GLU A 259 -30.31 62.80 -49.10
N GLU A 260 -31.43 62.10 -49.37
CA GLU A 260 -31.83 60.89 -48.66
C GLU A 260 -30.82 59.75 -48.83
N ILE A 261 -30.28 59.56 -50.04
CA ILE A 261 -29.23 58.56 -50.30
C ILE A 261 -27.99 58.84 -49.44
N ARG A 262 -27.59 60.11 -49.34
CA ARG A 262 -26.41 60.51 -48.55
C ARG A 262 -26.61 60.26 -47.05
N GLU A 263 -27.80 60.57 -46.52
CA GLU A 263 -28.16 60.27 -45.12
C GLU A 263 -28.17 58.75 -44.88
N ASN A 264 -28.78 57.98 -45.78
CA ASN A 264 -28.81 56.52 -45.72
C ASN A 264 -27.39 55.91 -45.77
N GLU A 265 -26.51 56.43 -46.61
CA GLU A 265 -25.09 55.99 -46.65
C GLU A 265 -24.35 56.26 -45.34
N GLU A 266 -24.65 57.38 -44.67
CA GLU A 266 -24.10 57.71 -43.36
C GLU A 266 -24.58 56.76 -42.27
N HIS A 267 -25.88 56.46 -42.24
CA HIS A 267 -26.47 55.46 -41.36
C HIS A 267 -25.86 54.07 -41.58
N ILE A 268 -25.69 53.65 -42.84
CA ILE A 268 -25.04 52.38 -43.18
C ILE A 268 -23.58 52.37 -42.69
N ARG A 269 -22.84 53.47 -42.85
CA ARG A 269 -21.46 53.60 -42.34
C ARG A 269 -21.42 53.49 -40.82
N GLN A 270 -22.37 54.09 -40.10
CA GLN A 270 -22.47 54.01 -38.65
C GLN A 270 -22.74 52.58 -38.17
N ILE A 271 -23.77 51.92 -38.72
CA ILE A 271 -24.13 50.55 -38.39
C ILE A 271 -22.97 49.58 -38.70
N LYS A 272 -22.25 49.77 -39.81
CA LYS A 272 -21.05 48.97 -40.12
C LYS A 272 -19.95 49.13 -39.06
N ARG A 273 -19.72 50.35 -38.56
CA ARG A 273 -18.74 50.61 -37.49
C ARG A 273 -19.15 49.94 -36.18
N GLU A 274 -20.41 50.04 -35.79
CA GLU A 274 -20.96 49.37 -34.60
C GLU A 274 -20.87 47.84 -34.71
N ASN A 275 -21.24 47.28 -35.86
CA ASN A 275 -21.18 45.84 -36.10
C ASN A 275 -19.72 45.33 -36.05
N ASN A 276 -18.76 46.09 -36.60
CA ASN A 276 -17.34 45.77 -36.47
C ASN A 276 -16.84 45.87 -35.03
N SER A 277 -17.28 46.86 -34.25
CA SER A 277 -16.96 46.97 -32.82
C SER A 277 -17.52 45.78 -32.02
N ILE A 278 -18.77 45.39 -32.28
CA ILE A 278 -19.39 44.21 -31.65
C ILE A 278 -18.63 42.94 -32.02
N LYS A 279 -18.25 42.75 -33.29
CA LYS A 279 -17.44 41.60 -33.73
C LYS A 279 -16.10 41.54 -33.00
N GLN A 280 -15.38 42.66 -32.90
CA GLN A 280 -14.13 42.74 -32.14
C GLN A 280 -14.33 42.40 -30.65
N SER A 281 -15.43 42.86 -30.05
CA SER A 281 -15.78 42.52 -28.66
C SER A 281 -16.06 41.02 -28.49
N ILE A 282 -16.80 40.40 -29.42
CA ILE A 282 -17.06 38.95 -29.44
C ILE A 282 -15.77 38.16 -29.56
N ASP A 283 -14.87 38.55 -30.48
CA ASP A 283 -13.59 37.87 -30.67
C ASP A 283 -12.68 38.02 -29.44
N HIS A 284 -12.68 39.19 -28.80
CA HIS A 284 -11.95 39.41 -27.55
C HIS A 284 -12.51 38.57 -26.40
N LEU A 285 -13.84 38.48 -26.26
CA LEU A 285 -14.48 37.63 -25.25
C LEU A 285 -14.22 36.15 -25.52
N LYS A 286 -14.26 35.71 -26.78
CA LYS A 286 -13.99 34.34 -27.18
C LYS A 286 -12.54 33.94 -26.89
N THR A 287 -11.57 34.80 -27.24
CA THR A 287 -10.15 34.57 -26.93
C THR A 287 -9.88 34.58 -25.43
N SER A 288 -10.46 35.52 -24.67
CA SER A 288 -10.36 35.58 -23.21
C SER A 288 -10.99 34.36 -22.52
N ARG A 289 -12.15 33.89 -23.01
CA ARG A 289 -12.81 32.70 -22.47
C ARG A 289 -12.03 31.44 -22.79
N ASN A 290 -11.50 31.33 -24.01
CA ASN A 290 -10.69 30.19 -24.42
C ASN A 290 -9.38 30.14 -23.62
N SER A 291 -8.70 31.27 -23.40
CA SER A 291 -7.47 31.26 -22.58
C SER A 291 -7.76 30.86 -21.13
N LYS A 292 -8.85 31.33 -20.53
CA LYS A 292 -9.32 30.90 -19.20
C LYS A 292 -9.71 29.42 -19.17
N LEU A 293 -10.36 28.92 -20.21
CA LEU A 293 -10.72 27.50 -20.30
C LEU A 293 -9.46 26.64 -20.37
N THR A 294 -8.48 27.03 -21.20
CA THR A 294 -7.20 26.32 -21.29
C THR A 294 -6.43 26.35 -19.97
N SER A 295 -6.41 27.49 -19.25
CA SER A 295 -5.76 27.56 -17.94
C SER A 295 -6.46 26.67 -16.91
N LEU A 296 -7.79 26.68 -16.86
CA LEU A 296 -8.57 25.81 -15.96
C LEU A 296 -8.41 24.32 -16.27
N ILE A 297 -8.32 23.95 -17.56
CA ILE A 297 -8.03 22.57 -17.95
C ILE A 297 -6.63 22.15 -17.45
N SER A 298 -5.63 23.02 -17.61
CA SER A 298 -4.27 22.77 -17.09
C SER A 298 -4.24 22.63 -15.56
N GLU A 299 -4.92 23.51 -14.82
CA GLU A 299 -5.03 23.44 -13.36
C GLU A 299 -5.76 22.15 -12.91
N LEU A 300 -6.79 21.75 -13.65
CA LEU A 300 -7.54 20.53 -13.38
C LEU A 300 -6.69 19.27 -13.65
N GLU A 301 -5.85 19.28 -14.68
CA GLU A 301 -4.89 18.20 -14.95
C GLU A 301 -3.81 18.13 -13.86
N GLU A 302 -3.27 19.28 -13.43
CA GLU A 302 -2.27 19.35 -12.37
C GLU A 302 -2.83 18.88 -11.03
N THR A 303 -4.02 19.34 -10.63
CA THR A 303 -4.70 18.88 -9.41
C THR A 303 -5.04 17.39 -9.46
N LYS A 304 -5.49 16.86 -10.61
CA LYS A 304 -5.69 15.41 -10.79
C LYS A 304 -4.40 14.62 -10.62
N LYS A 305 -3.28 15.13 -11.15
CA LYS A 305 -1.96 14.50 -11.01
C LYS A 305 -1.54 14.46 -9.54
N ILE A 306 -1.61 15.59 -8.84
CA ILE A 306 -1.31 15.70 -7.40
C ILE A 306 -2.21 14.74 -6.59
N HIS A 307 -3.51 14.69 -6.90
CA HIS A 307 -4.44 13.78 -6.22
C HIS A 307 -4.06 12.30 -6.44
N PHE A 308 -3.65 11.92 -7.65
CA PHE A 308 -3.23 10.55 -7.94
C PHE A 308 -1.93 10.19 -7.20
N GLU A 309 -0.95 11.09 -7.21
CA GLU A 309 0.30 10.94 -6.46
C GLU A 309 0.04 10.81 -4.96
N MET A 310 -0.79 11.69 -4.39
CA MET A 310 -1.20 11.65 -2.98
C MET A 310 -1.91 10.34 -2.63
N ARG A 311 -2.78 9.84 -3.51
CA ARG A 311 -3.47 8.56 -3.30
C ARG A 311 -2.51 7.37 -3.28
N GLU A 312 -1.50 7.38 -4.14
CA GLU A 312 -0.47 6.32 -4.16
C GLU A 312 0.45 6.38 -2.94
N VAL A 313 0.83 7.58 -2.48
CA VAL A 313 1.55 7.78 -1.21
C VAL A 313 0.72 7.27 -0.04
N LEU A 314 -0.55 7.68 0.06
CA LEU A 314 -1.44 7.24 1.14
C LEU A 314 -1.61 5.71 1.19
N LYS A 315 -1.70 5.04 0.04
CA LYS A 315 -1.74 3.56 0.00
C LYS A 315 -0.47 2.95 0.60
N LYS A 316 0.70 3.47 0.23
CA LYS A 316 1.99 3.00 0.77
C LYS A 316 2.09 3.24 2.27
N ASP A 317 1.62 4.39 2.74
CA ASP A 317 1.61 4.72 4.17
C ASP A 317 0.67 3.80 4.95
N LEU A 318 -0.55 3.56 4.45
CA LEU A 318 -1.49 2.60 5.06
C LEU A 318 -0.92 1.18 5.10
N GLU A 319 -0.19 0.75 4.07
CA GLU A 319 0.51 -0.54 4.10
C GLU A 319 1.63 -0.56 5.14
N ASN A 320 2.41 0.52 5.24
CA ASN A 320 3.46 0.65 6.24
C ASN A 320 2.90 0.65 7.64
N ASP A 321 1.80 1.34 7.89
CA ASP A 321 1.13 1.38 9.19
C ASP A 321 0.52 0.03 9.54
N ARG A 322 -0.07 -0.69 8.58
CA ARG A 322 -0.49 -2.09 8.78
C ARG A 322 0.69 -2.99 9.17
N ARG A 323 1.85 -2.85 8.51
CA ARG A 323 3.07 -3.61 8.85
C ARG A 323 3.55 -3.27 10.26
N LYS A 324 3.64 -1.99 10.60
CA LYS A 324 4.05 -1.53 11.94
C LYS A 324 3.08 -2.02 13.02
N LEU A 325 1.78 -1.95 12.78
CA LEU A 325 0.75 -2.43 13.71
C LEU A 325 0.82 -3.95 13.90
N ALA A 326 1.09 -4.71 12.84
CA ALA A 326 1.32 -6.15 12.94
C ALA A 326 2.55 -6.47 13.82
N VAL A 327 3.67 -5.78 13.61
CA VAL A 327 4.89 -5.95 14.42
C VAL A 327 4.65 -5.54 15.88
N LEU A 328 3.92 -4.44 16.12
CA LEU A 328 3.58 -4.00 17.46
C LEU A 328 2.65 -4.97 18.17
N SER A 329 1.64 -5.50 17.47
CA SER A 329 0.69 -6.47 18.03
C SER A 329 1.39 -7.78 18.38
N GLU A 330 2.29 -8.26 17.51
CA GLU A 330 3.06 -9.48 17.75
C GLU A 330 4.05 -9.29 18.91
N SER A 331 4.80 -8.19 18.94
CA SER A 331 5.74 -7.92 20.04
C SER A 331 5.02 -7.68 21.38
N SER A 332 3.85 -7.02 21.36
CA SER A 332 2.98 -6.86 22.53
C SER A 332 2.47 -8.22 23.02
N LYS A 333 1.97 -9.09 22.12
CA LYS A 333 1.51 -10.43 22.46
C LYS A 333 2.64 -11.26 23.08
N GLN A 334 3.82 -11.26 22.48
CA GLN A 334 5.00 -11.96 23.01
C GLN A 334 5.39 -11.44 24.39
N THR A 335 5.36 -10.12 24.59
CA THR A 335 5.65 -9.48 25.89
C THR A 335 4.60 -9.87 26.93
N ILE A 336 3.31 -9.88 26.57
CA ILE A 336 2.22 -10.29 27.44
C ILE A 336 2.35 -11.77 27.81
N GLU A 337 2.68 -12.65 26.86
CA GLU A 337 2.91 -14.08 27.13
C GLU A 337 4.10 -14.27 28.06
N TYR A 338 5.19 -13.53 27.85
CA TYR A 338 6.35 -13.52 28.72
C TYR A 338 5.98 -13.09 30.15
N LEU A 339 5.29 -11.94 30.29
CA LEU A 339 4.85 -11.42 31.59
C LEU A 339 3.86 -12.36 32.28
N LYS A 340 2.93 -12.99 31.55
CA LYS A 340 2.03 -14.02 32.08
C LYS A 340 2.81 -15.23 32.59
N ASN A 341 3.87 -15.65 31.89
CA ASN A 341 4.71 -16.74 32.34
C ASN A 341 5.50 -16.38 33.61
N VAL A 342 6.04 -15.17 33.69
CA VAL A 342 6.69 -14.65 34.90
C VAL A 342 5.69 -14.58 36.06
N LEU A 343 4.48 -14.06 35.82
CA LEU A 343 3.40 -14.02 36.82
C LEU A 343 3.04 -15.43 37.31
N ARG A 344 2.89 -16.40 36.40
CA ARG A 344 2.61 -17.80 36.74
C ARG A 344 3.72 -18.40 37.59
N ARG A 345 4.99 -18.16 37.25
CA ARG A 345 6.14 -18.62 38.05
C ARG A 345 6.14 -17.96 39.44
N GLY A 346 5.89 -16.65 39.51
CA GLY A 346 5.75 -15.92 40.77
C GLY A 346 4.59 -16.42 41.63
N GLN A 347 3.43 -16.69 41.04
CA GLN A 347 2.29 -17.31 41.73
C GLN A 347 2.62 -18.72 42.23
N SER A 348 3.29 -19.56 41.43
CA SER A 348 3.75 -20.88 41.88
C SER A 348 4.72 -20.77 43.05
N MET A 349 5.67 -19.83 43.00
CA MET A 349 6.60 -19.58 44.11
C MET A 349 5.87 -19.07 45.36
N MET A 350 4.91 -18.15 45.21
CA MET A 350 4.10 -17.66 46.32
C MET A 350 3.24 -18.78 46.92
N ASN A 351 2.61 -19.61 46.10
CA ASN A 351 1.81 -20.75 46.56
C ASN A 351 2.68 -21.79 47.29
N LEU A 352 3.90 -22.05 46.80
CA LEU A 352 4.87 -22.90 47.50
C LEU A 352 5.30 -22.26 48.81
N ALA A 353 5.63 -20.97 48.83
CA ALA A 353 5.98 -20.25 50.05
C ALA A 353 4.85 -20.26 51.09
N GLN A 354 3.60 -20.04 50.68
CA GLN A 354 2.43 -20.13 51.55
C GLN A 354 2.17 -21.56 52.06
N ASN A 355 2.47 -22.58 51.25
CA ASN A 355 2.38 -23.97 51.68
C ASN A 355 3.51 -24.34 52.66
N CYS A 356 4.73 -23.82 52.47
CA CYS A 356 5.83 -23.97 53.39
C CYS A 356 5.57 -23.23 54.72
N ASP A 357 5.01 -22.03 54.67
CA ASP A 357 4.68 -21.21 55.86
C ASP A 357 3.70 -21.90 56.81
N LYS A 358 2.89 -22.86 56.34
CA LYS A 358 2.01 -23.67 57.21
C LYS A 358 2.79 -24.59 58.16
N TYR A 359 4.03 -24.94 57.83
CA TYR A 359 4.87 -25.84 58.61
C TYR A 359 5.98 -25.10 59.38
N GLU A 360 6.06 -23.78 59.25
CA GLU A 360 7.00 -22.94 60.02
C GLU A 360 6.44 -22.67 61.43
N THR A 361 7.30 -22.75 62.44
CA THR A 361 6.96 -22.43 63.83
C THR A 361 6.82 -20.91 64.04
N GLU A 362 6.08 -20.46 65.07
CA GLU A 362 5.91 -19.02 65.34
C GLU A 362 7.25 -18.28 65.53
N LYS A 363 8.25 -18.98 66.11
CA LYS A 363 9.61 -18.47 66.29
C LYS A 363 10.31 -18.25 64.94
N GLU A 364 10.14 -19.15 63.98
CA GLU A 364 10.71 -19.01 62.63
C GLU A 364 9.99 -17.94 61.81
N LYS A 365 8.67 -17.80 61.95
CA LYS A 365 7.90 -16.72 61.31
C LYS A 365 8.35 -15.33 61.76
N LEU A 366 8.66 -15.17 63.05
CA LEU A 366 9.20 -13.93 63.62
C LEU A 366 10.66 -13.68 63.22
N MET A 367 11.47 -14.74 63.10
CA MET A 367 12.91 -14.66 62.81
C MET A 367 13.27 -14.75 61.32
N ARG A 368 12.28 -14.88 60.43
CA ARG A 368 12.43 -15.10 58.97
C ARG A 368 13.33 -14.08 58.26
N TRP A 369 13.40 -12.86 58.78
CA TRP A 369 14.11 -11.73 58.16
C TRP A 369 15.16 -11.07 59.04
N VAL A 370 15.42 -11.61 60.24
CA VAL A 370 16.39 -11.03 61.18
C VAL A 370 17.80 -11.56 60.87
N SER A 371 18.66 -10.67 60.40
CA SER A 371 20.09 -10.95 60.22
C SER A 371 20.72 -11.21 61.58
N PHE A 372 21.32 -12.38 61.76
CA PHE A 372 22.06 -12.75 62.98
C PHE A 372 23.21 -11.77 63.32
N THR A 373 23.61 -10.93 62.36
CA THR A 373 24.67 -9.93 62.51
C THR A 373 24.25 -8.61 63.17
N GLN A 374 22.96 -8.37 63.44
CA GLN A 374 22.49 -7.09 63.99
C GLN A 374 22.06 -7.16 65.47
N ALA A 375 22.00 -8.36 66.06
CA ALA A 375 21.61 -8.54 67.46
C ALA A 375 22.77 -8.44 68.47
N ASN A 376 24.02 -8.29 68.02
CA ASN A 376 25.22 -8.30 68.88
C ASN A 376 26.04 -7.00 68.80
N ARG A 377 25.41 -5.85 68.55
CA ARG A 377 26.13 -4.57 68.41
C ARG A 377 25.52 -3.39 69.18
N GLN A 378 24.73 -3.65 70.20
CA GLN A 378 24.16 -2.61 71.05
C GLN A 378 24.26 -3.00 72.52
N GLU A 379 25.49 -2.93 73.02
CA GLU A 379 25.85 -2.49 74.37
C GLU A 379 27.28 -1.93 74.23
N ASP A 380 27.51 -0.74 74.79
CA ASP A 380 28.77 0.00 74.96
C ASP A 380 29.27 0.89 73.78
N GLU A 381 28.85 2.17 73.80
CA GLU A 381 29.70 3.35 74.09
C GLU A 381 29.15 4.65 73.48
N ASP A 382 28.82 5.57 74.39
CA ASP A 382 28.51 6.98 74.19
C ASP A 382 29.74 7.83 73.78
N ASN A 383 29.49 8.79 72.89
CA ASN A 383 30.08 10.15 72.74
C ASN A 383 30.52 10.46 71.30
N ASP A 384 29.63 11.10 70.53
CA ASP A 384 29.77 12.53 70.28
C ASP A 384 28.51 13.11 69.60
N ALA A 385 28.12 14.29 70.09
CA ALA A 385 27.02 15.14 69.65
C ALA A 385 27.07 15.44 68.13
N VAL A 386 26.00 15.27 67.32
CA VAL A 386 24.80 16.14 67.12
C VAL A 386 25.18 17.54 66.56
N PRO A 387 24.44 18.21 65.62
CA PRO A 387 23.10 17.91 65.06
C PRO A 387 22.88 18.07 63.54
N ALA A 388 21.85 17.33 63.07
CA ALA A 388 20.63 17.78 62.36
C ALA A 388 20.67 18.66 61.09
N SER A 389 20.00 18.18 60.03
CA SER A 389 18.65 18.61 59.61
C SER A 389 18.31 17.91 58.27
N GLU A 390 17.41 16.93 58.22
CA GLU A 390 15.94 17.06 58.10
C GLU A 390 15.44 18.01 57.00
N SER A 391 15.09 17.40 55.85
CA SER A 391 13.85 17.59 55.05
C SER A 391 13.53 19.02 54.52
N PRO A 392 12.49 19.28 53.69
CA PRO A 392 11.56 18.42 52.94
C PRO A 392 11.30 18.89 51.47
N SER A 393 10.43 18.15 50.77
CA SER A 393 9.60 18.51 49.61
C SER A 393 9.39 20.00 49.25
N LYS A 394 9.29 20.30 47.95
CA LYS A 394 8.23 21.16 47.32
C LYS A 394 8.37 21.23 45.78
N THR A 395 7.34 20.77 45.06
CA THR A 395 6.83 21.33 43.80
C THR A 395 5.97 22.58 44.09
N PRO A 396 5.42 23.35 43.11
CA PRO A 396 5.85 23.84 41.78
C PRO A 396 5.77 25.43 41.78
N PRO A 397 5.74 26.26 40.68
CA PRO A 397 4.76 26.24 39.57
C PRO A 397 5.24 26.70 38.17
N ASN A 398 4.61 26.13 37.14
CA ASN A 398 3.99 26.81 35.98
C ASN A 398 4.54 28.17 35.48
N ARG A 399 5.13 28.17 34.27
CA ARG A 399 4.99 29.22 33.24
C ARG A 399 5.18 28.62 31.84
N ASP A 400 4.07 28.33 31.18
CA ASP A 400 3.97 28.39 29.71
C ASP A 400 3.57 29.83 29.32
N PRO A 401 3.56 30.25 28.03
CA PRO A 401 4.29 29.75 26.86
C PRO A 401 5.01 30.91 26.12
N GLU A 402 6.02 30.62 25.31
CA GLU A 402 6.31 31.48 24.17
C GLU A 402 6.68 30.64 22.95
N ILE A 403 5.83 30.78 21.94
CA ILE A 403 5.91 30.18 20.62
C ILE A 403 6.98 30.97 19.87
N ASP A 404 8.00 30.27 19.35
CA ASP A 404 8.72 30.78 18.19
C ASP A 404 8.82 29.68 17.13
N LEU A 405 7.89 29.77 16.18
CA LEU A 405 7.93 29.09 14.90
C LEU A 405 8.84 29.91 13.99
N THR A 406 10.01 29.38 13.62
CA THR A 406 10.52 29.38 12.24
C THR A 406 11.97 28.89 12.19
N SER A 407 12.18 27.65 11.76
CA SER A 407 13.28 27.34 10.85
C SER A 407 13.08 25.94 10.25
N VAL A 408 12.29 25.91 9.18
CA VAL A 408 12.37 24.82 8.21
C VAL A 408 13.45 25.21 7.22
N ARG A 409 14.59 24.52 7.24
CA ARG A 409 15.40 24.37 6.02
C ARG A 409 16.21 23.08 6.03
N ASN A 410 15.80 22.20 5.12
CA ASN A 410 16.62 21.28 4.34
C ASN A 410 17.37 20.16 5.09
N VAL A 411 16.77 18.97 5.10
CA VAL A 411 17.54 17.72 5.10
C VAL A 411 17.44 17.10 3.72
N VAL A 412 18.53 17.29 2.98
CA VAL A 412 18.84 16.64 1.71
C VAL A 412 19.06 15.14 1.99
N PHE A 413 18.41 14.30 1.18
CA PHE A 413 18.72 12.88 1.04
C PHE A 413 20.20 12.72 0.74
N ASN A 414 20.94 12.03 1.61
CA ASN A 414 22.24 11.51 1.24
C ASN A 414 22.22 9.98 1.21
N ASP A 415 22.81 9.50 0.14
CA ASP A 415 22.75 8.15 -0.38
C ASP A 415 23.41 7.11 0.53
N LYS A 416 22.89 5.89 0.40
CA LYS A 416 23.51 4.67 0.90
C LYS A 416 24.83 4.40 0.18
N GLN A 417 25.87 4.10 0.93
CA GLN A 417 26.91 3.14 0.55
C GLN A 417 27.62 2.56 1.80
N PRO A 418 28.36 1.45 1.70
CA PRO A 418 27.92 0.14 2.16
C PRO A 418 28.62 -0.36 3.43
N ALA A 419 28.09 -1.48 3.94
CA ALA A 419 28.53 -2.24 5.09
C ALA A 419 30.06 -2.41 5.20
N GLU A 420 30.62 -1.91 6.30
CA GLU A 420 31.87 -2.39 6.87
C GLU A 420 31.58 -3.45 7.93
N THR A 421 32.32 -4.54 7.81
CA THR A 421 32.43 -5.69 8.71
C THR A 421 32.89 -5.31 10.12
N PRO A 422 32.34 -5.90 11.19
CA PRO A 422 33.00 -5.89 12.49
C PRO A 422 33.73 -7.21 12.74
N SER A 423 35.02 -7.12 13.02
CA SER A 423 35.84 -8.10 13.73
C SER A 423 37.09 -7.36 14.23
N PRO A 424 37.72 -7.74 15.35
CA PRO A 424 37.22 -8.35 16.57
C PRO A 424 37.67 -7.54 17.81
N GLU A 425 36.75 -7.19 18.72
CA GLU A 425 37.17 -6.67 20.04
C GLU A 425 37.47 -7.82 21.02
N GLU A 426 38.54 -7.59 21.76
CA GLU A 426 39.30 -8.51 22.59
C GLU A 426 38.56 -9.08 23.82
N PRO A 427 39.05 -10.20 24.39
CA PRO A 427 38.41 -10.92 25.48
C PRO A 427 38.79 -10.30 26.82
N GLY A 428 37.84 -9.64 27.50
CA GLY A 428 38.17 -8.96 28.74
C GLY A 428 37.00 -8.58 29.64
N ARG A 429 36.07 -9.50 29.97
CA ARG A 429 35.16 -9.30 31.12
C ARG A 429 34.49 -10.58 31.67
N ALA A 430 35.28 -11.60 31.99
CA ALA A 430 34.76 -12.73 32.76
C ALA A 430 34.54 -12.38 34.26
N GLY A 431 35.11 -11.26 34.75
CA GLY A 431 35.02 -10.84 36.15
C GLY A 431 33.72 -10.14 36.56
N SER A 432 32.97 -9.51 35.65
CA SER A 432 31.74 -8.78 36.02
C SER A 432 30.52 -9.69 36.11
N PHE A 433 30.42 -10.73 35.28
CA PHE A 433 29.25 -11.62 35.28
C PHE A 433 29.13 -12.42 36.59
N LEU A 434 30.25 -12.92 37.13
CA LEU A 434 30.24 -13.63 38.40
C LEU A 434 29.98 -12.70 39.59
N ASP A 435 30.48 -11.46 39.55
CA ASP A 435 30.21 -10.46 40.59
C ASP A 435 28.74 -9.99 40.56
N ASP A 436 28.16 -9.83 39.36
CA ASP A 436 26.74 -9.53 39.18
C ASP A 436 25.84 -10.72 39.58
N CYS A 437 26.26 -11.96 39.27
CA CYS A 437 25.59 -13.16 39.77
C CYS A 437 25.66 -13.27 41.30
N ALA A 438 26.83 -12.99 41.91
CA ALA A 438 27.00 -13.02 43.36
C ALA A 438 26.09 -11.98 44.04
N ARG A 439 26.07 -10.74 43.55
CA ARG A 439 25.14 -9.70 44.03
C ARG A 439 23.67 -10.04 43.82
N SER A 440 23.33 -10.75 42.73
CA SER A 440 21.95 -11.20 42.50
C SER A 440 21.49 -12.31 43.47
N LEU A 441 22.44 -13.00 44.10
CA LEU A 441 22.21 -14.12 45.03
C LEU A 441 22.25 -13.69 46.50
N GLU A 442 22.86 -12.54 46.84
CA GLU A 442 22.86 -11.98 48.20
C GLU A 442 21.44 -11.91 48.85
N PRO A 443 20.37 -11.50 48.15
CA PRO A 443 19.02 -11.49 48.73
C PRO A 443 18.49 -12.89 49.11
N MET A 444 19.04 -13.95 48.51
CA MET A 444 18.67 -15.34 48.78
C MET A 444 19.41 -15.90 50.01
N GLU A 445 20.46 -15.25 50.50
CA GLU A 445 21.28 -15.71 51.63
C GLU A 445 20.46 -15.88 52.92
N ARG A 446 19.45 -15.02 53.12
CA ARG A 446 18.51 -15.11 54.24
C ARG A 446 17.59 -16.34 54.13
N PHE A 447 17.13 -16.64 52.91
CA PHE A 447 16.34 -17.84 52.64
C PHE A 447 17.16 -19.10 52.93
N TRP A 448 18.40 -19.17 52.44
CA TRP A 448 19.30 -20.30 52.72
C TRP A 448 19.65 -20.44 54.20
N SER A 449 19.86 -19.33 54.92
CA SER A 449 20.08 -19.36 56.37
C SER A 449 18.88 -19.91 57.14
N SER A 450 17.66 -19.60 56.68
CA SER A 450 16.43 -20.16 57.26
C SER A 450 16.30 -21.66 56.97
N CYS A 451 16.59 -22.10 55.74
CA CYS A 451 16.59 -23.53 55.39
C CYS A 451 17.61 -24.32 56.22
N SER A 452 18.84 -23.81 56.36
CA SER A 452 19.88 -24.47 57.16
C SER A 452 19.51 -24.58 58.64
N ARG A 453 18.77 -23.60 59.18
CA ARG A 453 18.27 -23.65 60.57
C ARG A 453 17.19 -24.71 60.74
N ALA A 454 16.22 -24.76 59.83
CA ALA A 454 15.19 -25.80 59.84
C ALA A 454 15.80 -27.21 59.69
N GLU A 455 16.86 -27.35 58.88
CA GLU A 455 17.63 -28.60 58.78
C GLU A 455 18.32 -28.98 60.10
N ALA A 456 18.92 -28.01 60.81
CA ALA A 456 19.55 -28.23 62.11
C ALA A 456 18.50 -28.65 63.17
N ASP A 457 17.38 -27.95 63.26
CA ASP A 457 16.28 -28.27 64.19
C ASP A 457 15.69 -29.66 63.87
N CYS A 458 15.55 -30.01 62.59
CA CYS A 458 15.14 -31.35 62.17
C CYS A 458 16.14 -32.45 62.59
N VAL A 459 17.44 -32.14 62.64
CA VAL A 459 18.47 -33.08 63.12
C VAL A 459 18.39 -33.23 64.63
N GLU A 460 18.23 -32.13 65.37
CA GLU A 460 18.08 -32.14 66.83
C GLU A 460 16.83 -32.93 67.25
N LEU A 461 15.67 -32.67 66.64
CA LEU A 461 14.44 -33.43 66.90
C LEU A 461 14.60 -34.93 66.60
N LYS A 462 15.40 -35.29 65.58
CA LYS A 462 15.71 -36.70 65.29
C LYS A 462 16.58 -37.32 66.37
N GLU A 463 17.52 -36.58 66.95
CA GLU A 463 18.39 -37.04 68.03
C GLU A 463 17.62 -37.18 69.34
N GLU A 464 16.80 -36.18 69.69
CA GLU A 464 15.89 -36.25 70.84
C GLU A 464 14.91 -37.42 70.73
N LYS A 465 14.30 -37.62 69.55
CA LYS A 465 13.44 -38.77 69.31
C LYS A 465 14.18 -40.09 69.57
N ARG A 466 15.43 -40.24 69.09
CA ARG A 466 16.23 -41.44 69.38
C ARG A 466 16.53 -41.59 70.87
N ALA A 467 16.80 -40.50 71.57
CA ALA A 467 17.05 -40.51 73.02
C ALA A 467 15.79 -40.91 73.80
N LEU A 468 14.63 -40.33 73.49
CA LEU A 468 13.35 -40.69 74.08
C LEU A 468 12.92 -42.11 73.73
N GLU A 469 13.19 -42.60 72.52
CA GLU A 469 12.95 -43.99 72.16
C GLU A 469 13.82 -44.95 72.98
N ALA A 470 15.08 -44.58 73.25
CA ALA A 470 15.99 -45.34 74.10
C ALA A 470 15.57 -45.31 75.58
N GLU A 471 15.15 -44.16 76.10
CA GLU A 471 14.66 -44.01 77.48
C GLU A 471 13.31 -44.73 77.67
N ASN A 472 12.39 -44.62 76.71
CA ASN A 472 11.11 -45.33 76.73
C ASN A 472 11.33 -46.84 76.61
N LYS A 473 12.36 -47.28 75.87
CA LYS A 473 12.81 -48.68 75.90
C LYS A 473 13.32 -49.06 77.30
N GLN A 474 14.16 -48.24 77.93
CA GLN A 474 14.66 -48.48 79.29
C GLN A 474 13.55 -48.48 80.35
N LEU A 475 12.57 -47.57 80.26
CA LEU A 475 11.40 -47.53 81.13
C LEU A 475 10.53 -48.77 80.94
N ARG A 476 10.33 -49.24 79.70
CA ARG A 476 9.66 -50.51 79.42
C ARG A 476 10.43 -51.70 80.02
N ASP A 477 11.75 -51.71 79.91
CA ASP A 477 12.60 -52.74 80.50
C ASP A 477 12.54 -52.70 82.05
N MET A 478 12.54 -51.52 82.67
CA MET A 478 12.35 -51.36 84.12
C MET A 478 10.94 -51.74 84.59
N MET A 479 9.90 -51.37 83.84
CA MET A 479 8.53 -51.84 84.11
C MET A 479 8.48 -53.37 84.05
N GLY A 480 9.16 -53.97 83.08
CA GLY A 480 9.36 -55.42 83.03
C GLY A 480 9.99 -55.96 84.31
N ALA A 481 11.11 -55.38 84.76
CA ALA A 481 11.80 -55.79 85.98
C ALA A 481 10.98 -55.57 87.27
N VAL A 482 10.19 -54.49 87.37
CA VAL A 482 9.30 -54.21 88.51
C VAL A 482 8.11 -55.17 88.52
N LEU A 483 7.54 -55.50 87.36
CA LEU A 483 6.50 -56.53 87.25
C LEU A 483 7.06 -57.91 87.62
N GLU A 484 8.29 -58.22 87.26
CA GLU A 484 9.00 -59.46 87.63
C GLU A 484 9.28 -59.50 89.15
N ALA A 485 9.70 -58.39 89.75
CA ALA A 485 9.87 -58.26 91.20
C ALA A 485 8.53 -58.30 91.98
N ALA A 486 7.45 -57.72 91.44
CA ALA A 486 6.12 -57.80 92.02
C ALA A 486 5.52 -59.22 91.90
N ALA A 487 5.85 -59.96 90.84
CA ALA A 487 5.55 -61.39 90.73
C ALA A 487 6.31 -62.22 91.78
N LEU A 488 7.54 -61.84 92.13
CA LEU A 488 8.32 -62.44 93.21
C LEU A 488 7.85 -62.02 94.62
N ALA A 489 7.19 -60.87 94.79
CA ALA A 489 6.66 -60.39 96.07
C ALA A 489 5.25 -60.94 96.43
N ARG A 490 4.47 -61.40 95.44
CA ARG A 490 3.17 -62.08 95.68
C ARG A 490 3.31 -63.57 96.05
N SER A 491 4.52 -64.11 96.09
CA SER A 491 4.80 -65.49 96.48
C SER A 491 5.55 -65.56 97.82
N THR A 492 4.83 -65.40 98.93
CA THR A 492 5.30 -65.81 100.25
C THR A 492 4.54 -67.07 100.71
N ILE A 493 5.32 -68.12 101.02
CA ILE A 493 5.08 -69.33 101.86
C ILE A 493 5.87 -70.52 101.24
N PRO A 494 6.51 -71.38 102.07
CA PRO A 494 7.92 -71.73 101.92
C PRO A 494 8.14 -73.18 101.46
N ASN A 495 9.29 -73.47 100.82
CA ASN A 495 10.15 -74.57 101.25
C ASN A 495 11.50 -74.65 100.51
N SER A 496 12.54 -74.82 101.32
CA SER A 496 13.76 -75.59 101.10
C SER A 496 14.53 -75.40 99.78
N ARG A 497 15.53 -74.51 99.80
CA ARG A 497 16.93 -74.90 100.02
C ARG A 497 17.83 -73.67 99.85
N VAL A 498 18.51 -73.37 100.94
CA VAL A 498 19.64 -72.47 101.04
C VAL A 498 20.74 -72.90 100.08
N SER A 499 21.15 -72.02 99.18
CA SER A 499 22.56 -71.84 98.82
C SER A 499 22.78 -70.37 98.45
N THR A 500 23.29 -69.65 99.44
CA THR A 500 23.77 -68.28 99.39
C THR A 500 24.84 -68.06 98.33
N ARG A 501 24.61 -67.14 97.39
CA ARG A 501 25.67 -66.25 96.87
C ARG A 501 25.04 -65.01 96.22
N VAL A 502 25.13 -63.90 96.94
CA VAL A 502 25.00 -62.54 96.40
C VAL A 502 26.39 -61.85 96.51
N PRO A 503 26.61 -60.65 95.95
CA PRO A 503 27.46 -60.46 94.78
C PRO A 503 28.76 -59.71 95.13
N SER A 504 29.77 -59.80 94.27
CA SER A 504 30.92 -58.89 94.35
C SER A 504 30.98 -58.03 93.10
N ARG A 505 30.43 -56.83 93.20
CA ARG A 505 30.94 -55.66 92.47
C ARG A 505 32.14 -55.15 93.25
N LYS A 506 33.31 -55.06 92.62
CA LYS A 506 34.17 -53.86 92.60
C LYS A 506 35.37 -54.05 91.65
N ILE A 507 35.40 -53.15 90.65
CA ILE A 507 36.55 -52.33 90.22
C ILE A 507 37.79 -53.08 89.70
N SER A 508 37.98 -53.02 88.38
CA SER A 508 39.18 -52.35 87.86
C SER A 508 38.84 -51.55 86.59
N ALA A 509 39.15 -50.26 86.67
CA ALA A 509 39.27 -49.36 85.55
C ALA A 509 40.76 -49.30 85.18
N CYS A 510 41.04 -49.31 83.87
CA CYS A 510 42.12 -48.61 83.15
C CYS A 510 42.13 -49.19 81.73
N SER A 511 41.59 -48.44 80.76
CA SER A 511 42.36 -47.64 79.78
C SER A 511 42.80 -48.53 78.59
N ALA A 512 42.67 -48.18 77.32
CA ALA A 512 42.41 -46.91 76.66
C ALA A 512 41.87 -47.16 75.22
N THR A 513 41.14 -46.16 74.71
CA THR A 513 41.20 -45.54 73.35
C THR A 513 41.73 -46.38 72.16
N ALA A 514 41.23 -46.32 70.92
CA ALA A 514 40.24 -45.48 70.25
C ALA A 514 40.12 -45.93 68.76
N LYS A 515 39.13 -45.34 68.05
CA LYS A 515 38.94 -45.21 66.59
C LYS A 515 38.07 -46.30 65.91
N ARG A 516 36.84 -45.92 65.51
CA ARG A 516 36.42 -45.39 64.18
C ARG A 516 36.54 -46.46 63.09
N ALA A 517 35.57 -46.75 62.23
CA ALA A 517 34.33 -46.09 61.85
C ALA A 517 33.41 -47.15 61.20
N GLY A 518 32.09 -46.99 61.31
CA GLY A 518 31.14 -47.77 60.51
C GLY A 518 31.04 -47.24 59.08
N VAL A 519 30.64 -48.09 58.14
CA VAL A 519 29.78 -47.76 56.96
C VAL A 519 29.27 -49.07 56.36
N ILE A 520 27.96 -49.34 56.46
CA ILE A 520 27.09 -50.06 55.50
C ILE A 520 25.65 -49.54 55.81
N PRO A 521 24.70 -49.30 54.89
CA PRO A 521 24.62 -49.56 53.44
C PRO A 521 24.21 -48.34 52.57
N ALA A 522 24.28 -48.49 51.26
CA ALA A 522 23.33 -47.82 50.36
C ALA A 522 22.98 -48.75 49.21
N SER A 523 21.70 -49.13 49.16
CA SER A 523 21.01 -49.77 48.05
C SER A 523 20.07 -48.74 47.41
N MET A 524 19.97 -48.84 46.07
CA MET A 524 18.80 -48.54 45.23
C MET A 524 18.34 -47.08 45.04
N ASP A 525 18.48 -46.63 43.78
CA ASP A 525 17.41 -46.26 42.84
C ASP A 525 16.08 -45.73 43.43
N ILE A 526 15.69 -44.52 43.01
CA ILE A 526 14.48 -44.22 42.20
C ILE A 526 14.37 -42.69 41.98
N LEU A 527 14.13 -42.33 40.70
CA LEU A 527 13.79 -41.04 40.05
C LEU A 527 14.90 -40.01 39.82
#